data_AF-A0A0Q6QDE4-F1
#
_entry.id   AF-A0A0Q6QDE4-F1
#
_cell.length_a   1.000
_cell.length_b   1.000
_cell.length_c   1.000
_cell.angle_alpha   90.00
_cell.angle_beta   90.00
_cell.angle_gamma   90.00
#
_symmetry.space_group_name_H-M   'P 1'
#
loop_
_entity.id
_entity.type
_entity.pdbx_description
1 polymer ?
#
loop_
_entity_poly.entity_id
_entity_poly.type
_entity_poly.pdbx_seq_one_letter_code
_entity_poly.pdbx_strand_id
1 'polypeptide(L)'
;MLRAALGGLLIGLLALPAAAGEPSAAADRLLWCGSAFYWLSTDAYDSGNDAEGDEYGAWSDDLAARADMMLEAEGNDDVAITALRDAYDSRVVDEMGKPGAKYDVTTCPDLVVSAAN
;
A
#
# COMPACT_ATOMS: atom_id res chain seq x y z
N MET A 1 23.65 -40.71 42.74
CA MET A 1 24.13 -40.96 41.36
C MET A 1 22.89 -41.02 40.47
N LEU A 2 22.38 -39.88 40.04
CA LEU A 2 22.63 -39.24 38.73
C LEU A 2 22.06 -40.04 37.56
N ARG A 3 20.94 -39.56 36.99
CA ARG A 3 20.53 -39.61 35.56
C ARG A 3 19.02 -39.31 35.47
N ALA A 4 18.50 -38.50 34.58
CA ALA A 4 18.96 -37.36 33.79
C ALA A 4 17.64 -36.77 33.27
N ALA A 5 17.44 -35.47 33.50
CA ALA A 5 16.32 -34.73 32.94
C ALA A 5 16.47 -34.63 31.41
N LEU A 6 15.40 -34.84 30.66
CA LEU A 6 15.25 -34.35 29.28
C LEU A 6 13.77 -34.00 29.06
N GLY A 7 13.35 -32.94 29.77
CA GLY A 7 12.25 -32.11 29.33
C GLY A 7 12.74 -31.26 28.17
N GLY A 8 12.49 -31.72 26.95
CA GLY A 8 12.65 -30.92 25.73
C GLY A 8 11.32 -30.28 25.40
N LEU A 9 11.03 -29.16 26.07
CA LEU A 9 9.92 -28.27 25.74
C LEU A 9 10.12 -27.82 24.29
N LEU A 10 9.31 -28.36 23.37
CA LEU A 10 9.17 -27.84 22.01
C LEU A 10 8.58 -26.44 22.14
N ILE A 11 9.46 -25.44 22.24
CA ILE A 11 9.11 -24.03 22.13
C ILE A 11 8.65 -23.86 20.68
N GLY A 12 7.34 -23.94 20.49
CA GLY A 12 6.70 -23.51 19.27
C GLY A 12 7.08 -22.05 19.03
N LEU A 13 7.94 -21.82 18.05
CA LEU A 13 8.06 -20.53 17.38
C LEU A 13 6.70 -20.25 16.76
N LEU A 14 5.82 -19.65 17.54
CA LEU A 14 4.72 -18.85 17.03
C LEU A 14 5.41 -17.71 16.28
N ALA A 15 5.48 -17.85 14.96
CA ALA A 15 5.66 -16.70 14.08
C ALA A 15 4.47 -15.79 14.35
N LEU A 16 4.62 -14.85 15.29
CA LEU A 16 3.69 -13.75 15.37
C LEU A 16 3.72 -13.10 13.98
N PRO A 17 2.57 -12.83 13.35
CA PRO A 17 2.57 -11.96 12.19
C PRO A 17 3.26 -10.68 12.66
N ALA A 18 4.35 -10.32 11.98
CA ALA A 18 4.91 -8.99 12.13
C ALA A 18 3.72 -8.06 11.86
N ALA A 19 3.22 -7.40 12.90
CA ALA A 19 2.24 -6.36 12.71
C ALA A 19 2.97 -5.32 11.86
N ALA A 20 2.64 -5.28 10.56
CA ALA A 20 3.11 -4.25 9.67
C ALA A 20 2.88 -2.93 10.39
N GLY A 21 3.96 -2.18 10.64
CA GLY A 21 3.83 -0.89 11.32
C GLY A 21 2.87 -0.02 10.54
N GLU A 22 2.10 0.84 11.22
CA GLU A 22 1.31 1.83 10.50
C GLU A 22 2.26 2.62 9.57
N PRO A 23 1.96 2.70 8.26
CA PRO A 23 2.80 3.42 7.33
C PRO A 23 3.00 4.87 7.79
N SER A 24 4.16 5.45 7.49
CA SER A 24 4.34 6.90 7.68
C SER A 24 3.25 7.68 6.94
N ALA A 25 2.95 8.91 7.38
CA ALA A 25 1.94 9.74 6.73
C ALA A 25 2.22 10.01 5.24
N ALA A 26 3.49 9.98 4.85
CA ALA A 26 3.90 10.10 3.45
C ALA A 26 3.63 8.79 2.68
N ALA A 27 4.02 7.63 3.21
CA ALA A 27 3.72 6.33 2.61
C ALA A 27 2.20 6.09 2.52
N ASP A 28 1.45 6.41 3.57
CA ASP A 28 -0.02 6.31 3.59
C ASP A 28 -0.68 7.19 2.52
N ARG A 29 -0.17 8.40 2.28
CA ARG A 29 -0.68 9.27 1.21
C ARG A 29 -0.35 8.72 -0.18
N LEU A 30 0.86 8.19 -0.37
CA LEU A 30 1.25 7.57 -1.65
C LEU A 30 0.43 6.31 -1.94
N LEU A 31 0.25 5.43 -0.95
CA LEU A 31 -0.59 4.24 -1.06
C LEU A 31 -2.02 4.61 -1.44
N TRP A 32 -2.63 5.56 -0.73
CA TRP A 32 -4.01 5.95 -1.00
C TRP A 32 -4.17 6.59 -2.38
N CYS A 33 -3.28 7.51 -2.77
CA CYS A 33 -3.36 8.16 -4.08
C CYS A 33 -3.02 7.19 -5.23
N GLY A 34 -2.07 6.27 -5.04
CA GLY A 34 -1.75 5.23 -6.01
C GLY A 34 -2.96 4.32 -6.27
N SER A 35 -3.56 3.78 -5.20
CA SER A 35 -4.78 2.99 -5.28
C SER A 35 -5.96 3.77 -5.91
N ALA A 36 -6.07 5.07 -5.64
CA ALA A 36 -7.10 5.91 -6.27
C ALA A 36 -6.91 6.01 -7.79
N PHE A 37 -5.68 6.24 -8.26
CA PHE A 37 -5.40 6.25 -9.69
C PHE A 37 -5.54 4.88 -10.34
N TYR A 38 -5.25 3.79 -9.64
CA TYR A 38 -5.54 2.44 -10.13
C TYR A 38 -7.04 2.26 -10.47
N TRP A 39 -7.92 2.65 -9.55
CA TRP A 39 -9.37 2.55 -9.76
C TRP A 39 -9.88 3.52 -10.83
N LEU A 40 -9.35 4.75 -10.87
CA LEU A 40 -9.69 5.70 -11.93
C LEU A 40 -9.21 5.25 -13.30
N SER A 41 -8.03 4.62 -13.39
CA SER A 41 -7.51 4.02 -14.62
C SER A 41 -8.46 2.93 -15.12
N THR A 42 -8.91 2.05 -14.22
CA THR A 42 -9.89 1.00 -14.54
C THR A 42 -11.21 1.58 -15.04
N ASP A 43 -11.76 2.59 -14.36
CA ASP A 43 -13.00 3.27 -14.77
C ASP A 43 -12.85 3.97 -16.14
N ALA A 44 -11.70 4.60 -16.37
CA ALA A 44 -11.40 5.25 -17.65
C ALA A 44 -11.36 4.24 -18.81
N TYR A 45 -10.69 3.10 -18.64
CA TYR A 45 -10.70 2.02 -19.64
C TYR A 45 -12.11 1.45 -19.86
N ASP A 46 -12.86 1.21 -18.78
CA ASP A 46 -14.24 0.71 -18.88
C ASP A 46 -15.17 1.69 -19.61
N SER A 47 -14.89 2.99 -19.54
CA SER A 47 -15.60 4.05 -20.27
C SER A 47 -15.11 4.25 -21.72
N GLY A 48 -14.04 3.56 -22.13
CA GLY A 48 -13.41 3.68 -23.45
C GLY A 48 -12.49 4.90 -23.62
N ASN A 49 -12.03 5.50 -22.52
CA ASN A 49 -11.05 6.58 -22.52
C ASN A 49 -9.63 6.07 -22.27
N ASP A 50 -9.06 5.36 -23.25
CA ASP A 50 -7.76 4.71 -23.13
C ASP A 50 -6.63 5.68 -22.73
N ALA A 51 -6.65 6.92 -23.23
CA ALA A 51 -5.60 7.89 -22.93
C ALA A 51 -5.60 8.32 -21.45
N GLU A 52 -6.78 8.49 -20.86
CA GLU A 52 -6.92 8.79 -19.43
C GLU A 52 -6.61 7.55 -18.58
N GLY A 53 -7.01 6.36 -19.06
CA GLY A 53 -6.63 5.08 -18.46
C GLY A 53 -5.12 4.90 -18.34
N ASP A 54 -4.40 5.15 -19.44
CA ASP A 54 -2.93 5.09 -19.49
C ASP A 54 -2.26 6.12 -18.56
N GLU A 55 -2.78 7.35 -18.53
CA GLU A 55 -2.26 8.42 -17.67
C GLU A 55 -2.40 8.07 -16.18
N TYR A 56 -3.60 7.68 -15.75
CA TYR A 56 -3.83 7.27 -14.36
C TYR A 56 -3.07 5.99 -14.01
N GLY A 57 -2.94 5.04 -14.95
CA GLY A 57 -2.14 3.83 -14.75
C GLY A 57 -0.67 4.16 -14.47
N ALA A 58 -0.07 5.04 -15.28
CA ALA A 58 1.30 5.49 -15.07
C ALA A 58 1.50 6.22 -13.74
N TRP A 59 0.53 7.04 -13.32
CA TRP A 59 0.57 7.72 -12.02
C TRP A 59 0.43 6.74 -10.85
N SER A 60 -0.45 5.76 -10.97
CA SER A 60 -0.60 4.68 -9.99
C SER A 60 0.72 3.94 -9.78
N ASP A 61 1.37 3.53 -10.88
CA ASP A 61 2.62 2.79 -10.83
C ASP A 61 3.77 3.59 -10.19
N ASP A 62 3.91 4.89 -10.52
CA ASP A 62 4.91 5.77 -9.88
C ASP A 62 4.71 5.87 -8.37
N LEU A 63 3.48 6.17 -7.95
CA LEU A 63 3.17 6.36 -6.53
C LEU A 63 3.34 5.07 -5.75
N ALA A 64 2.95 3.93 -6.34
CA ALA A 64 3.11 2.63 -5.71
C ALA A 64 4.60 2.25 -5.56
N ALA A 65 5.42 2.46 -6.60
CA ALA A 65 6.86 2.19 -6.51
C ALA A 65 7.52 3.06 -5.42
N ARG A 66 7.11 4.31 -5.28
CA ARG A 66 7.61 5.21 -4.23
C ARG A 66 7.12 4.81 -2.84
N ALA A 67 5.87 4.38 -2.71
CA ALA A 67 5.35 3.84 -1.46
C ALA A 67 6.14 2.60 -1.04
N ASP A 68 6.39 1.67 -1.95
CA ASP A 68 7.13 0.44 -1.67
C ASP A 68 8.56 0.74 -1.16
N MET A 69 9.30 1.62 -1.85
CA MET A 69 10.63 2.07 -1.39
C MET A 69 10.59 2.69 0.02
N MET A 70 9.54 3.45 0.35
CA MET A 70 9.39 4.03 1.68
C MET A 70 9.08 2.97 2.74
N LEU A 71 8.18 2.02 2.43
CA LEU A 71 7.80 0.95 3.34
C LEU A 71 8.96 -0.01 3.61
N GLU A 72 9.78 -0.32 2.60
CA GLU A 72 11.03 -1.06 2.74
C GLU A 72 11.99 -0.34 3.69
N ALA A 73 12.16 0.98 3.52
CA ALA A 73 13.00 1.80 4.40
C ALA A 73 12.44 1.89 5.84
N GLU A 74 11.12 1.73 6.00
CA GLU A 74 10.43 1.61 7.29
C GLU A 74 10.55 0.20 7.91
N GLY A 75 11.17 -0.76 7.20
CA GLY A 75 11.45 -2.11 7.68
C GLY A 75 10.36 -3.14 7.39
N ASN A 76 9.42 -2.83 6.49
CA ASN A 76 8.44 -3.80 6.02
C ASN A 76 9.08 -4.74 4.98
N ASP A 77 8.68 -6.01 5.01
CA ASP A 77 9.04 -6.99 3.98
C ASP A 77 8.02 -7.01 2.83
N ASP A 78 8.36 -7.68 1.73
CA ASP A 78 7.52 -7.77 0.53
C ASP A 78 6.10 -8.29 0.82
N VAL A 79 5.96 -9.19 1.81
CA VAL A 79 4.66 -9.76 2.20
C VAL A 79 3.82 -8.70 2.90
N ALA A 80 4.40 -7.95 3.82
CA ALA A 80 3.73 -6.84 4.50
C ALA A 80 3.36 -5.72 3.53
N ILE A 81 4.27 -5.37 2.60
CA ILE A 81 4.02 -4.35 1.57
C ILE A 81 2.86 -4.77 0.66
N THR A 82 2.85 -6.01 0.19
CA THR A 82 1.74 -6.54 -0.63
C THR A 82 0.42 -6.47 0.14
N ALA A 83 0.41 -6.90 1.41
CA ALA A 83 -0.79 -6.83 2.24
C ALA A 83 -1.28 -5.39 2.47
N LEU A 84 -0.36 -4.43 2.58
CA LEU A 84 -0.71 -3.00 2.65
C LEU A 84 -1.31 -2.53 1.34
N ARG A 85 -0.73 -2.84 0.17
CA ARG A 85 -1.27 -2.45 -1.14
C ARG A 85 -2.71 -2.95 -1.33
N ASP A 86 -2.95 -4.24 -1.08
CA ASP A 86 -4.29 -4.85 -1.18
C ASP A 86 -5.30 -4.18 -0.24
N ALA A 87 -4.86 -3.82 0.97
CA ALA A 87 -5.70 -3.14 1.94
C ALA A 87 -6.07 -1.71 1.49
N TYR A 88 -5.14 -0.97 0.89
CA TYR A 88 -5.42 0.37 0.36
C TYR A 88 -6.27 0.33 -0.89
N ASP A 89 -6.07 -0.63 -1.79
CA ASP A 89 -6.92 -0.83 -2.96
C ASP A 89 -8.37 -1.04 -2.55
N SER A 90 -8.61 -1.90 -1.56
CA SER A 90 -9.96 -2.13 -1.02
C SER A 90 -10.52 -0.90 -0.32
N ARG A 91 -9.70 -0.24 0.51
CA ARG A 91 -10.10 0.93 1.30
C ARG A 91 -10.48 2.12 0.44
N VAL A 92 -9.77 2.35 -0.67
CA VAL A 92 -10.03 3.48 -1.56
C VAL A 92 -11.37 3.33 -2.25
N VAL A 93 -11.81 2.13 -2.64
CA VAL A 93 -13.16 1.91 -3.17
C VAL A 93 -14.23 2.36 -2.16
N ASP A 94 -13.97 2.14 -0.88
CA ASP A 94 -14.89 2.51 0.20
C ASP A 94 -14.82 3.98 0.59
N GLU A 95 -13.74 4.71 0.32
CA GLU A 95 -13.58 6.11 0.73
C GLU A 95 -13.76 7.10 -0.41
N MET A 96 -13.27 6.77 -1.61
CA MET A 96 -13.16 7.69 -2.73
C MET A 96 -14.54 8.22 -3.15
N GLY A 97 -14.62 9.54 -3.33
CA GLY A 97 -15.87 10.23 -3.69
C GLY A 97 -16.89 10.38 -2.54
N LYS A 98 -16.60 9.88 -1.32
CA LYS A 98 -17.47 10.06 -0.16
C LYS A 98 -17.07 11.28 0.67
N PRO A 99 -18.05 11.97 1.30
CA PRO A 99 -17.76 12.99 2.30
C PRO A 99 -16.95 12.39 3.45
N GLY A 100 -15.77 12.95 3.73
CA GLY A 100 -14.89 12.47 4.80
C GLY A 100 -13.84 11.44 4.36
N ALA A 101 -13.64 11.22 3.06
CA ALA A 101 -12.47 10.52 2.55
C ALA A 101 -11.18 11.06 3.20
N LYS A 102 -10.23 10.18 3.54
CA LYS A 102 -9.00 10.60 4.22
C LYS A 102 -8.21 11.63 3.40
N TYR A 103 -8.24 11.48 2.08
CA TYR A 103 -7.62 12.40 1.14
C TYR A 103 -8.60 12.81 0.03
N ASP A 104 -8.35 14.00 -0.52
CA ASP A 104 -9.02 14.47 -1.73
C ASP A 104 -8.21 14.03 -2.95
N VAL A 105 -8.83 13.16 -3.78
CA VAL A 105 -8.20 12.61 -4.98
C VAL A 105 -7.76 13.68 -5.98
N THR A 106 -8.43 14.83 -6.00
CA THR A 106 -8.06 15.94 -6.89
C THR A 106 -6.72 16.58 -6.54
N THR A 107 -6.18 16.28 -5.35
CA THR A 107 -4.85 16.74 -4.88
C THR A 107 -3.76 15.67 -5.06
N CYS A 108 -4.10 14.47 -5.52
CA CYS A 108 -3.12 13.41 -5.78
C CYS A 108 -2.18 13.70 -6.96
N PRO A 109 -2.60 14.40 -8.05
CA PRO A 109 -1.68 14.71 -9.15
C PRO A 109 -0.44 15.50 -8.73
N ASP A 110 -0.56 16.33 -7.67
CA ASP A 110 0.56 17.11 -7.12
C ASP A 110 1.72 16.21 -6.65
N LEU A 111 1.43 14.98 -6.23
CA LEU A 111 2.43 14.02 -5.76
C LEU A 111 3.30 13.46 -6.88
N VAL A 112 2.75 13.41 -8.09
CA VAL A 112 3.44 12.94 -9.31
C VAL A 112 4.24 14.09 -9.91
N VAL A 113 3.63 15.27 -10.07
CA VAL A 113 4.26 16.45 -10.68
C VAL A 113 5.41 17.02 -9.83
N SER A 114 5.29 16.96 -8.50
CA SER A 114 6.35 17.47 -7.60
C SER A 114 7.62 16.60 -7.58
N ALA A 115 7.57 15.37 -8.09
CA ALA A 115 8.76 14.51 -8.21
C ALA A 115 9.56 14.78 -9.51
N ALA A 116 8.96 15.48 -10.48
CA ALA A 116 9.58 15.80 -11.77
C ALA A 116 10.37 17.14 -11.76
N ASN A 117 10.41 17.84 -10.63
CA ASN A 117 11.16 19.08 -10.42
C ASN A 117 12.23 18.88 -9.33
#